data_AF-A0A345BEU7-F1
#
_entry.id   AF-A0A345BEU7-F1
#
_cell.length_a   1.000
_cell.length_b   1.000
_cell.length_c   1.000
_cell.angle_alpha   90.00
_cell.angle_beta   90.00
_cell.angle_gamma   90.00
#
_symmetry.space_group_name_H-M   'P 1'
#
loop_
_entity.id
_entity.type
_entity.pdbx_description
1 polymer ?
#
loop_
_entity_poly.entity_id
_entity_poly.type
_entity_poly.pdbx_seq_one_letter_code
_entity_poly.pdbx_strand_id
1 'polypeptide(L)'
;MTILKEVRNFGLDRHDFPTLVSNSTILLRILTLNVDSRYNKRISIASYFIMLLSAMSYIYTYQVSTFWFIFFRDVENQRTEKIIAFAQCNICIVGVIKFLSVYWNKETLKKIVDAYLECDSEVTPHSRMSGNIDKTLRTVKKRALILWLIITVNVSMYLIIRP
;
A
#
# COMPACT_ATOMS: atom_id res chain seq x y z
N MET A 1 11.16 -17.82 13.52
CA MET A 1 10.81 -18.86 12.52
C MET A 1 9.45 -18.62 11.82
N THR A 2 8.54 -17.83 12.40
CA THR A 2 7.22 -17.48 11.82
C THR A 2 7.31 -16.50 10.64
N ILE A 3 8.20 -15.49 10.73
CA ILE A 3 8.35 -14.44 9.71
C ILE A 3 8.83 -15.00 8.36
N LEU A 4 9.76 -15.96 8.36
CA LEU A 4 10.27 -16.59 7.12
C LEU A 4 9.20 -17.40 6.37
N LYS A 5 8.26 -18.05 7.08
CA LYS A 5 7.13 -18.73 6.46
C LYS A 5 6.14 -17.74 5.85
N GLU A 6 5.88 -16.62 6.54
CA GLU A 6 5.05 -15.54 6.01
C GLU A 6 5.69 -14.91 4.76
N VAL A 7 6.99 -14.57 4.81
CA VAL A 7 7.75 -14.04 3.67
C VAL A 7 7.71 -14.99 2.47
N ARG A 8 7.78 -16.31 2.69
CA ARG A 8 7.63 -17.31 1.62
C ARG A 8 6.25 -17.28 0.97
N ASN A 9 5.18 -16.92 1.70
CA ASN A 9 3.84 -16.76 1.13
C ASN A 9 3.70 -15.50 0.25
N PHE A 10 4.63 -14.53 0.36
CA PHE A 10 4.70 -13.40 -0.57
C PHE A 10 5.32 -13.77 -1.93
N GLY A 11 5.92 -14.96 -2.07
CA GLY A 11 6.56 -15.43 -3.30
C GLY A 11 5.59 -15.61 -4.47
N LEU A 12 6.10 -15.47 -5.70
CA LEU A 12 5.34 -15.58 -6.95
C LEU A 12 4.81 -17.00 -7.26
N ASP A 13 4.95 -17.97 -6.36
CA ASP A 13 4.42 -19.33 -6.60
C ASP A 13 3.10 -19.59 -5.85
N ARG A 14 2.75 -18.72 -4.87
CA ARG A 14 1.45 -18.76 -4.19
C ARG A 14 0.59 -17.59 -4.65
N HIS A 15 -0.42 -17.87 -5.46
CA HIS A 15 -1.27 -16.86 -6.10
C HIS A 15 -2.73 -16.94 -5.70
N ASP A 16 -3.08 -17.90 -4.87
CA ASP A 16 -4.45 -18.11 -4.41
C ASP A 16 -5.02 -16.84 -3.78
N PHE A 17 -6.28 -16.54 -4.12
CA PHE A 17 -6.95 -15.33 -3.67
C PHE A 17 -6.94 -15.16 -2.14
N PRO A 18 -7.23 -16.21 -1.33
CA PRO A 18 -7.21 -16.10 0.12
C PRO A 18 -5.82 -15.74 0.68
N THR A 19 -4.77 -16.32 0.09
CA THR A 19 -3.38 -16.04 0.48
C THR A 19 -3.01 -14.59 0.16
N LEU A 20 -3.43 -14.08 -1.00
CA LEU A 20 -3.18 -12.70 -1.42
C LEU A 20 -3.88 -11.68 -0.51
N VAL A 21 -5.13 -11.95 -0.14
CA VAL A 21 -5.90 -11.11 0.81
C VAL A 21 -5.27 -11.14 2.22
N SER A 22 -4.87 -12.32 2.69
CA SER A 22 -4.20 -12.47 4.00
C SER A 22 -2.88 -11.70 4.05
N ASN A 23 -2.03 -11.86 3.03
CA ASN A 23 -0.76 -11.13 2.90
C ASN A 23 -0.98 -9.62 2.87
N SER A 24 -1.97 -9.14 2.12
CA SER A 24 -2.32 -7.72 2.03
C SER A 24 -2.81 -7.19 3.38
N THR A 25 -3.56 -7.99 4.13
CA THR A 25 -4.04 -7.64 5.47
C THR A 25 -2.90 -7.50 6.47
N ILE A 26 -1.86 -8.36 6.38
CA ILE A 26 -0.67 -8.24 7.23
C ILE A 26 0.04 -6.90 7.00
N LEU A 27 0.21 -6.50 5.73
CA LEU A 27 0.83 -5.22 5.38
C LEU A 27 -0.02 -4.03 5.85
N LEU A 28 -1.32 -4.06 5.58
CA LEU A 28 -2.25 -2.99 5.93
C LEU A 28 -2.42 -2.82 7.45
N ARG A 29 -2.24 -3.90 8.23
CA ARG A 29 -2.27 -3.86 9.70
C ARG A 29 -1.16 -3.01 10.31
N ILE A 30 -0.01 -2.88 9.66
CA ILE A 30 1.05 -1.95 10.09
C ILE A 30 0.50 -0.51 10.08
N LEU A 31 -0.39 -0.21 9.14
CA LEU A 31 -1.09 1.07 9.00
C LEU A 31 -2.44 1.09 9.71
N THR A 32 -2.67 0.19 10.68
CA THR A 32 -3.92 0.03 11.46
C THR A 32 -5.17 -0.35 10.67
N LEU A 33 -5.01 -0.77 9.41
CA LEU A 33 -6.13 -1.10 8.53
C LEU A 33 -6.28 -2.63 8.43
N ASN A 34 -7.49 -3.13 8.70
CA ASN A 34 -7.81 -4.56 8.66
C ASN A 34 -8.86 -4.82 7.58
N VAL A 35 -8.50 -5.62 6.57
CA VAL A 35 -9.34 -5.89 5.39
C VAL A 35 -9.95 -7.28 5.42
N ASP A 36 -9.27 -8.26 6.03
CA ASP A 36 -9.80 -9.62 6.19
C ASP A 36 -10.57 -9.73 7.52
N SER A 37 -11.87 -10.05 7.43
CA SER A 37 -12.74 -10.26 8.59
C SER A 37 -12.32 -11.47 9.44
N ARG A 38 -11.70 -12.48 8.81
CA ARG A 38 -11.22 -13.71 9.47
C ARG A 38 -10.05 -13.43 10.40
N TYR A 39 -9.33 -12.33 10.18
CA TYR A 39 -8.18 -11.94 10.98
C TYR A 39 -8.59 -10.95 12.08
N ASN A 40 -9.16 -11.45 13.17
CA ASN A 40 -9.66 -10.62 14.29
C ASN A 40 -8.66 -10.43 15.45
N LYS A 41 -7.36 -10.69 15.24
CA LYS A 41 -6.34 -10.41 16.27
C LYS A 41 -6.31 -8.91 16.58
N ARG A 42 -6.31 -8.52 17.86
CA ARG A 42 -6.17 -7.11 18.25
C ARG A 42 -4.95 -6.49 17.56
N ILE A 43 -5.15 -5.33 16.94
CA ILE A 43 -4.06 -4.54 16.37
C ILE A 43 -3.17 -4.09 17.53
N SER A 44 -1.86 -4.28 17.40
CA SER A 44 -0.93 -3.88 18.45
C SER A 44 -0.96 -2.36 18.63
N ILE A 45 -0.87 -1.91 19.88
CA ILE A 45 -0.75 -0.49 20.23
C ILE A 45 0.46 0.13 19.51
N ALA A 46 1.54 -0.65 19.30
CA ALA A 46 2.71 -0.20 18.54
C ALA A 46 2.35 0.21 17.10
N SER A 47 1.42 -0.49 16.44
CA SER A 47 0.97 -0.16 15.08
C SER A 47 0.25 1.19 15.03
N TYR A 48 -0.48 1.57 16.08
CA TYR A 48 -1.09 2.90 16.18
C TYR A 48 -0.04 3.99 16.33
N PHE A 49 0.99 3.79 17.15
CA PHE A 49 2.11 4.74 17.26
C PHE A 49 2.87 4.88 15.94
N ILE A 50 3.18 3.77 15.27
CA ILE A 50 3.86 3.78 13.97
C ILE A 50 3.03 4.52 12.93
N MET A 51 1.72 4.26 12.87
CA MET A 51 0.82 4.95 11.94
C MET A 51 0.77 6.45 12.23
N LEU A 52 0.60 6.86 13.48
CA LEU A 52 0.54 8.28 13.85
C LEU A 52 1.84 8.99 13.51
N LEU A 53 2.98 8.41 13.90
CA LEU A 53 4.31 8.97 13.61
C LEU A 53 4.54 9.07 12.10
N SER A 54 4.20 8.01 11.36
CA SER A 54 4.34 7.97 9.91
C SER A 54 3.44 8.99 9.21
N ALA A 55 2.19 9.15 9.67
CA ALA A 55 1.25 10.13 9.14
C ALA A 55 1.73 11.57 9.40
N MET A 56 2.20 11.87 10.63
CA MET A 56 2.74 13.19 10.96
C MET A 56 3.99 13.51 10.14
N SER A 57 4.95 12.58 10.07
CA SER A 57 6.16 12.75 9.26
C SER A 57 5.84 12.92 7.78
N TYR A 58 4.87 12.17 7.25
CA TYR A 58 4.45 12.28 5.85
C TYR A 58 3.80 13.64 5.56
N ILE A 59 2.83 14.06 6.37
CA ILE A 59 2.14 15.36 6.20
C ILE A 59 3.14 16.51 6.33
N TYR A 60 4.01 16.46 7.33
CA TYR A 60 5.03 17.49 7.52
C TYR A 60 5.98 17.58 6.32
N THR A 61 6.54 16.45 5.88
CA THR A 61 7.55 16.42 4.81
C THR A 61 6.96 16.77 3.44
N TYR A 62 5.81 16.20 3.09
CA TYR A 62 5.27 16.32 1.72
C TYR A 62 4.26 17.46 1.56
N GLN A 63 3.65 17.94 2.64
CA GLN A 63 2.66 19.02 2.57
C GLN A 63 3.24 20.31 3.14
N VAL A 64 3.58 20.32 4.43
CA VAL A 64 4.01 21.55 5.13
C VAL A 64 5.33 22.07 4.58
N SER A 65 6.35 21.20 4.48
CA SER A 65 7.67 21.59 3.98
C SER A 65 7.63 21.99 2.50
N THR A 66 6.85 21.29 1.68
CA THR A 66 6.70 21.62 0.26
C THR A 66 5.94 22.92 0.06
N PHE A 67 4.88 23.15 0.82
CA PHE A 67 4.13 24.41 0.82
C PHE A 67 5.04 25.58 1.22
N TRP A 68 5.82 25.42 2.30
CA TRP A 68 6.80 26.41 2.71
C TRP A 68 7.84 26.69 1.61
N PHE A 69 8.40 25.65 1.00
CA PHE A 69 9.39 25.75 -0.07
C PHE A 69 8.87 26.48 -1.31
N ILE A 70 7.60 26.29 -1.67
CA ILE A 70 7.00 26.90 -2.86
C ILE A 70 6.69 28.39 -2.62
N PHE A 71 6.01 28.69 -1.52
CA PHE A 71 5.42 30.02 -1.29
C PHE A 71 6.31 30.99 -0.51
N PHE A 72 7.06 30.50 0.47
CA PHE A 72 7.82 31.36 1.40
C PHE A 72 9.31 31.42 1.11
N ARG A 73 9.87 30.40 0.46
CA ARG A 73 11.28 30.39 0.11
C ARG A 73 11.50 31.08 -1.23
N ASP A 74 12.03 32.30 -1.21
CA ASP A 74 12.40 33.00 -2.43
C ASP A 74 13.79 32.56 -2.89
N VAL A 75 13.84 31.84 -4.01
CA VAL A 75 15.09 31.40 -4.64
C VAL A 75 14.93 31.62 -6.13
N GLU A 76 15.57 32.69 -6.62
CA GLU A 76 15.36 33.29 -7.94
C GLU A 76 15.64 32.32 -9.11
N ASN A 77 16.42 31.25 -8.88
CA ASN A 77 16.86 30.30 -9.91
C ASN A 77 16.26 28.87 -9.81
N GLN A 78 15.27 28.61 -8.95
CA GLN A 78 14.75 27.24 -8.73
C GLN A 78 13.31 27.00 -9.25
N ARG A 79 12.93 27.64 -10.37
CA ARG A 79 11.57 27.53 -10.93
C ARG A 79 11.17 26.08 -11.24
N THR A 80 12.06 25.30 -11.87
CA THR A 80 11.79 23.90 -12.23
C THR A 80 11.60 23.01 -11.00
N GLU A 81 12.43 23.20 -9.96
CA GLU A 81 12.32 22.45 -8.71
C GLU A 81 10.99 22.74 -8.00
N LYS A 82 10.56 24.00 -7.97
CA LYS A 82 9.25 24.40 -7.40
C LYS A 82 8.08 23.77 -8.16
N ILE A 83 8.13 23.72 -9.49
CA ILE A 83 7.10 23.06 -10.31
C ILE A 83 7.04 21.56 -10.01
N ILE A 84 8.20 20.89 -9.95
CA ILE A 84 8.29 19.45 -9.62
C ILE A 84 7.74 19.21 -8.21
N ALA A 85 8.13 20.04 -7.24
CA ALA A 85 7.65 19.95 -5.86
C ALA A 85 6.13 20.15 -5.76
N PHE A 86 5.56 21.09 -6.52
CA PHE A 86 4.13 21.31 -6.58
C PHE A 86 3.37 20.12 -7.19
N ALA A 87 3.87 19.56 -8.29
CA ALA A 87 3.29 18.36 -8.89
C ALA A 87 3.32 17.17 -7.90
N GLN A 88 4.44 16.97 -7.22
CA GLN A 88 4.59 15.93 -6.20
C GLN A 88 3.62 16.13 -5.03
N CYS A 89 3.46 17.36 -4.54
CA CYS A 89 2.52 17.70 -3.47
C CYS A 89 1.09 17.26 -3.79
N ASN A 90 0.61 17.56 -5.01
CA ASN A 90 -0.72 17.17 -5.47
C ASN A 90 -0.90 15.64 -5.48
N ILE A 91 0.09 14.89 -5.98
CA ILE A 91 0.06 13.42 -5.99
C ILE A 91 -0.01 12.87 -4.55
N CYS A 92 0.76 13.44 -3.64
CA CYS A 92 0.79 13.06 -2.23
C CYS A 92 -0.57 13.30 -1.54
N ILE A 93 -1.24 14.43 -1.81
CA ILE A 93 -2.58 14.73 -1.25
C ILE A 93 -3.60 13.67 -1.68
N VAL A 94 -3.60 13.28 -2.96
CA VAL A 94 -4.51 12.24 -3.47
C VAL A 94 -4.29 10.91 -2.74
N GLY A 95 -3.03 10.56 -2.42
CA GLY A 95 -2.70 9.39 -1.63
C GLY A 95 -3.33 9.42 -0.23
N VAL A 96 -3.25 10.56 0.46
CA VAL A 96 -3.85 10.75 1.79
C VAL A 96 -5.37 10.62 1.73
N ILE A 97 -6.02 11.28 0.77
CA ILE A 97 -7.48 11.21 0.59
C ILE A 97 -7.93 9.76 0.34
N LYS A 98 -7.23 9.03 -0.54
CA LYS A 98 -7.52 7.62 -0.80
C LYS A 98 -7.38 6.78 0.47
N PHE A 99 -6.30 6.96 1.21
CA PHE A 99 -6.09 6.23 2.46
C PHE A 99 -7.20 6.50 3.48
N LEU A 100 -7.58 7.77 3.68
CA LEU A 100 -8.68 8.16 4.57
C LEU A 100 -10.02 7.57 4.12
N SER A 101 -10.30 7.60 2.82
CA SER A 101 -11.52 7.00 2.26
C SER A 101 -11.59 5.50 2.54
N VAL A 102 -10.49 4.77 2.36
CA VAL A 102 -10.43 3.33 2.69
C VAL A 102 -10.55 3.10 4.20
N TYR A 103 -9.96 3.96 5.02
CA TYR A 103 -10.04 3.87 6.47
C TYR A 103 -11.46 4.07 7.00
N TRP A 104 -12.18 5.07 6.51
CA TRP A 104 -13.59 5.31 6.87
C TRP A 104 -14.51 4.21 6.35
N ASN A 105 -14.30 3.75 5.12
CA ASN A 105 -15.12 2.71 4.49
C ASN A 105 -14.61 1.28 4.77
N LYS A 106 -13.82 1.08 5.84
CA LYS A 106 -13.19 -0.22 6.14
C LYS A 106 -14.19 -1.36 6.28
N GLU A 107 -15.38 -1.10 6.85
CA GLU A 107 -16.40 -2.14 7.03
C GLU A 107 -17.04 -2.53 5.69
N THR A 108 -17.27 -1.55 4.81
CA THR A 108 -17.72 -1.82 3.43
C THR A 108 -16.66 -2.60 2.65
N LEU A 109 -15.39 -2.23 2.79
CA LEU A 109 -14.29 -2.95 2.15
C LEU A 109 -14.22 -4.41 2.62
N LYS A 110 -14.33 -4.67 3.93
CA LYS A 110 -14.36 -6.03 4.47
C LYS A 110 -15.50 -6.84 3.87
N LYS A 111 -16.72 -6.30 3.85
CA LYS A 111 -17.88 -6.98 3.24
C LYS A 111 -17.64 -7.36 1.79
N ILE A 112 -17.04 -6.46 1.01
CA ILE A 112 -16.69 -6.74 -0.39
C ILE A 112 -15.68 -7.89 -0.47
N VAL A 113 -14.62 -7.83 0.34
CA VAL A 113 -13.58 -8.87 0.35
C VAL A 113 -14.14 -10.22 0.81
N ASP A 114 -15.00 -10.24 1.82
CA ASP A 114 -15.67 -11.44 2.30
C ASP A 114 -16.55 -12.07 1.20
N ALA A 115 -17.33 -11.26 0.48
CA ALA A 115 -18.15 -11.74 -0.64
C ALA A 115 -17.30 -12.33 -1.78
N TYR A 116 -16.14 -11.73 -2.09
CA TYR A 116 -15.23 -12.30 -3.07
C TYR A 116 -14.56 -13.60 -2.60
N LEU A 117 -14.27 -13.72 -1.31
CA LEU A 117 -13.72 -14.95 -0.73
C LEU A 117 -14.74 -16.09 -0.72
N GLU A 118 -16.01 -15.78 -0.45
CA GLU A 118 -17.12 -16.73 -0.55
C GLU A 118 -17.30 -17.20 -1.99
N CYS A 119 -17.34 -16.26 -2.94
CA CYS A 119 -17.41 -16.58 -4.37
C CYS A 119 -16.24 -17.47 -4.82
N ASP A 120 -15.01 -17.16 -4.40
CA ASP A 120 -13.82 -17.98 -4.71
C ASP A 120 -13.93 -19.41 -4.17
N SER A 121 -14.55 -19.58 -3.00
CA SER A 121 -14.74 -20.91 -2.38
C SER A 121 -15.75 -21.79 -3.12
N GLU A 122 -16.70 -21.19 -3.84
CA GLU A 122 -17.70 -21.90 -4.65
C GLU A 122 -17.20 -22.24 -6.07
N VAL A 123 -16.08 -21.64 -6.51
CA VAL A 123 -15.53 -21.91 -7.83
C VAL A 123 -15.07 -23.36 -7.91
N THR A 124 -15.61 -24.10 -8.87
CA THR A 124 -15.21 -25.50 -9.09
C THR A 124 -13.72 -25.58 -9.41
N PRO A 125 -12.95 -26.40 -8.66
CA PRO A 125 -11.52 -26.57 -8.90
C PRO A 125 -11.27 -27.03 -10.34
N HIS A 126 -10.24 -26.48 -10.98
CA HIS A 126 -9.80 -26.86 -12.33
C HIS A 126 -10.80 -26.51 -13.45
N SER A 127 -11.85 -25.74 -13.12
CA SER A 127 -12.72 -25.14 -14.11
C SER A 127 -11.99 -24.05 -14.92
N ARG A 128 -12.55 -23.70 -16.08
CA ARG A 128 -12.06 -22.55 -16.87
C ARG A 128 -12.06 -21.25 -16.06
N MET A 129 -13.01 -21.09 -15.14
CA MET A 129 -13.10 -19.93 -14.26
C MET A 129 -11.93 -19.90 -13.26
N SER A 130 -11.68 -21.01 -12.56
CA SER A 130 -10.54 -21.15 -11.63
C SER A 130 -9.21 -20.84 -12.32
N GLY A 131 -8.97 -21.40 -13.52
CA GLY A 131 -7.75 -21.11 -14.28
C GLY A 131 -7.62 -19.65 -14.74
N ASN A 132 -8.74 -18.95 -14.99
CA ASN A 132 -8.73 -17.53 -15.32
C ASN A 132 -8.47 -16.64 -14.10
N ILE A 133 -9.04 -17.00 -12.94
CA ILE A 133 -8.80 -16.33 -11.66
C ILE A 133 -7.31 -16.41 -11.33
N ASP A 134 -6.70 -17.60 -11.37
CA ASP A 134 -5.27 -17.80 -11.05
C ASP A 134 -4.35 -16.98 -11.96
N LYS A 135 -4.59 -16.99 -13.27
CA LYS A 135 -3.83 -16.18 -14.24
C LYS A 135 -3.95 -14.68 -13.94
N THR A 136 -5.13 -14.23 -13.54
CA THR A 136 -5.41 -12.83 -13.21
C THR A 136 -4.70 -12.43 -11.92
N LEU A 137 -4.79 -13.25 -10.87
CA LEU A 137 -4.13 -13.00 -9.59
C LEU A 137 -2.61 -12.99 -9.70
N ARG A 138 -2.04 -13.91 -10.50
CA ARG A 138 -0.62 -13.89 -10.86
C ARG A 138 -0.21 -12.57 -11.50
N THR A 139 -1.03 -12.07 -12.43
CA THR A 139 -0.78 -10.81 -13.13
C THR A 139 -0.86 -9.61 -12.17
N VAL A 140 -1.87 -9.57 -11.30
CA VAL A 140 -2.02 -8.54 -10.26
C VAL A 140 -0.81 -8.54 -9.32
N LYS A 141 -0.40 -9.72 -8.84
CA LYS A 141 0.76 -9.86 -7.95
C LYS A 141 2.06 -9.40 -8.63
N LYS A 142 2.27 -9.77 -9.89
CA LYS A 142 3.43 -9.33 -10.68
C LYS A 142 3.45 -7.80 -10.84
N ARG A 143 2.31 -7.17 -11.13
CA ARG A 143 2.21 -5.70 -11.23
C ARG A 143 2.53 -5.02 -9.91
N ALA A 144 2.00 -5.53 -8.79
CA ALA A 144 2.29 -5.01 -7.46
C ALA A 144 3.79 -5.08 -7.12
N LEU A 145 4.46 -6.20 -7.46
CA LEU A 145 5.90 -6.35 -7.27
C LEU A 145 6.73 -5.39 -8.13
N ILE A 146 6.34 -5.18 -9.40
CA ILE A 146 7.01 -4.21 -10.28
C ILE A 146 6.91 -2.80 -9.69
N LEU A 147 5.73 -2.39 -9.23
CA LEU A 147 5.56 -1.07 -8.58
C LEU A 147 6.43 -0.94 -7.33
N TRP A 148 6.50 -1.98 -6.50
CA TRP A 148 7.36 -2.00 -5.32
C TRP A 148 8.85 -1.88 -5.66
N LEU A 149 9.30 -2.56 -6.72
CA LEU A 149 10.68 -2.46 -7.19
C LEU A 149 11.00 -1.05 -7.67
N ILE A 150 10.10 -0.42 -8.44
CA ILE A 150 10.28 0.96 -8.92
C ILE A 150 10.41 1.92 -7.73
N ILE A 151 9.54 1.80 -6.72
CA ILE A 151 9.62 2.66 -5.51
C ILE A 151 10.97 2.45 -4.79
N THR A 152 11.38 1.19 -4.61
CA THR A 152 12.64 0.86 -3.92
C THR A 152 13.86 1.43 -4.64
N VAL A 153 13.90 1.34 -5.98
CA VAL A 153 14.98 1.89 -6.80
C VAL A 153 15.04 3.42 -6.71
N ASN A 154 13.88 4.10 -6.67
CA ASN A 154 13.85 5.55 -6.49
C ASN A 154 14.43 5.98 -5.13
N VAL A 155 14.08 5.25 -4.06
CA VAL A 155 14.62 5.53 -2.72
C VAL A 155 16.13 5.29 -2.67
N SER A 156 16.61 4.17 -3.24
CA SER A 156 18.06 3.87 -3.25
C SER A 156 18.85 4.87 -4.08
N MET A 157 18.33 5.30 -5.25
CA MET A 157 18.93 6.34 -6.08
C MET A 157 19.07 7.65 -5.31
N TYR A 158 18.03 8.08 -4.59
CA TYR A 158 18.09 9.29 -3.77
C TYR A 158 19.19 9.21 -2.71
N LEU A 159 19.32 8.09 -2.01
CA LEU A 159 20.35 7.87 -0.98
C LEU A 159 21.78 7.82 -1.55
N ILE A 160 21.95 7.34 -2.79
CA ILE A 160 23.28 7.30 -3.44
C ILE A 160 23.68 8.68 -3.95
N ILE A 161 22.75 9.45 -4.50
CA ILE A 161 23.02 10.75 -5.14
C ILE A 161 23.20 11.87 -4.10
N ARG A 162 22.50 11.80 -2.97
CA ARG A 162 22.71 12.69 -1.82
C ARG A 162 23.36 11.91 -0.67
N PRO A 163 24.71 11.87 -0.60
CA PRO A 163 25.42 11.40 0.58
C PRO A 163 25.19 12.32 1.79
#